data_AF-A0A7K5H7E6-F1
#
_entry.id   AF-A0A7K5H7E6-F1
#
_cell.length_a   1.000
_cell.length_b   1.000
_cell.length_c   1.000
_cell.angle_alpha   90.00
_cell.angle_beta   90.00
_cell.angle_gamma   90.00
#
_symmetry.space_group_name_H-M   'P 1'
#
loop_
_entity.id
_entity.type
_entity.pdbx_description
1 polymer ?
#
loop_
_entity_poly.entity_id
_entity_poly.type
_entity_poly.pdbx_seq_one_letter_code
_entity_poly.pdbx_strand_id
1 'polypeptide(L)'
;IPQISYASTAPELSDPARYEYFSRVVPPDSYQAQAMVDVVRALGWSYVSTLASEGNYGESGVEAFVQSSREAGEGHWEGTGRDWERLGGDWEGLGGAGRGLGGTGREGVTCRVEGNFDGRGGDALGRVLEAATLANLSGHFAWVGSDSWGAKMAPVQGLEEAAHGAITILPKRASVPGFDEYFTSRSLENNRRNLWFHEFWEDDFNCRL
;
A
#
# COMPACT_ATOMS: atom_id res chain seq x y z
N ILE A 1 18.30 -12.05 -21.44
CA ILE A 1 17.26 -11.27 -22.15
C ILE A 1 16.88 -10.11 -21.23
N PRO A 2 17.04 -8.85 -21.65
CA PRO A 2 16.69 -7.71 -20.80
C PRO A 2 15.21 -7.67 -20.45
N GLN A 3 14.89 -7.37 -19.19
CA GLN A 3 13.52 -7.18 -18.68
C GLN A 3 13.42 -5.79 -18.03
N ILE A 4 12.43 -5.00 -18.44
CA ILE A 4 12.15 -3.68 -17.85
C ILE A 4 10.78 -3.72 -17.16
N SER A 5 10.75 -3.65 -15.83
CA SER A 5 9.51 -3.63 -15.05
C SER A 5 8.96 -2.22 -14.89
N TYR A 6 7.63 -2.10 -14.93
CA TYR A 6 6.89 -0.85 -14.72
C TYR A 6 6.31 -0.72 -13.30
N ALA A 7 6.33 -1.79 -12.49
CA ALA A 7 5.66 -1.83 -11.18
C ALA A 7 6.46 -2.51 -10.06
N SER A 8 7.55 -3.22 -10.38
CA SER A 8 8.30 -3.95 -9.35
C SER A 8 9.25 -3.02 -8.57
N THR A 9 8.88 -2.67 -7.34
CA THR A 9 9.61 -1.71 -6.50
C THR A 9 10.43 -2.34 -5.38
N ALA A 10 10.36 -3.67 -5.19
CA ALA A 10 11.14 -4.39 -4.18
C ALA A 10 12.64 -4.02 -4.20
N PRO A 11 13.28 -3.74 -3.05
CA PRO A 11 14.69 -3.35 -2.99
C PRO A 11 15.65 -4.40 -3.56
N GLU A 12 15.41 -5.69 -3.31
CA GLU A 12 16.28 -6.81 -3.72
C GLU A 12 16.51 -6.89 -5.22
N LEU A 13 15.55 -6.40 -6.03
CA LEU A 13 15.65 -6.36 -7.49
C LEU A 13 16.73 -5.39 -8.01
N SER A 14 17.37 -4.63 -7.12
CA SER A 14 18.47 -3.73 -7.45
C SER A 14 19.84 -4.42 -7.43
N ASP A 15 19.95 -5.68 -7.00
CA ASP A 15 21.21 -6.42 -6.94
C ASP A 15 21.60 -6.95 -8.34
N PRO A 16 22.63 -6.37 -9.00
CA PRO A 16 23.03 -6.79 -10.34
C PRO A 16 23.72 -8.15 -10.36
N ALA A 17 24.24 -8.64 -9.23
CA ALA A 17 24.84 -9.98 -9.16
C ALA A 17 23.77 -11.08 -9.23
N ARG A 18 22.55 -10.79 -8.78
CA ARG A 18 21.40 -11.69 -8.84
C ARG A 18 20.50 -11.43 -10.05
N TYR A 19 20.38 -10.17 -10.47
CA TYR A 19 19.42 -9.72 -11.47
C TYR A 19 20.07 -8.89 -12.58
N GLU A 20 21.14 -9.43 -13.20
CA GLU A 20 21.96 -8.75 -14.23
C GLU A 20 21.14 -8.11 -15.37
N TYR A 21 20.07 -8.77 -15.81
CA TYR A 21 19.25 -8.33 -16.95
C TYR A 21 17.98 -7.58 -16.54
N PHE A 22 17.82 -7.25 -15.26
CA PHE A 22 16.64 -6.57 -14.76
C PHE A 22 16.85 -5.05 -14.74
N SER A 23 15.81 -4.33 -15.11
CA SER A 23 15.73 -2.88 -15.02
C SER A 23 14.30 -2.48 -14.67
N ARG A 24 14.11 -1.25 -14.19
CA ARG A 24 12.78 -0.73 -13.88
C ARG A 24 12.71 0.78 -14.09
N VAL A 25 11.50 1.27 -14.34
CA VAL A 25 11.19 2.70 -14.49
C VAL A 25 10.57 3.32 -13.24
N VAL A 26 10.44 2.53 -12.17
CA VAL A 26 9.93 2.93 -10.86
C VAL A 26 11.04 2.89 -9.81
N PRO A 27 11.03 3.78 -8.81
CA PRO A 27 12.04 3.78 -7.76
C PRO A 27 11.89 2.54 -6.85
N PRO A 28 12.97 2.11 -6.18
CA PRO A 28 12.88 1.14 -5.09
C PRO A 28 12.02 1.64 -3.93
N ASP A 29 11.45 0.69 -3.18
CA ASP A 29 10.70 0.94 -1.94
C ASP A 29 11.53 1.58 -0.82
N SER A 30 12.86 1.55 -0.90
CA SER A 30 13.72 2.27 0.05
C SER A 30 13.44 3.79 0.03
N TYR A 31 13.16 4.36 -1.14
CA TYR A 31 12.78 5.77 -1.25
C TYR A 31 11.37 6.02 -0.71
N GLN A 32 10.46 5.07 -0.88
CA GLN A 32 9.13 5.15 -0.28
C GLN A 32 9.23 5.11 1.25
N ALA A 33 10.00 4.18 1.81
CA ALA A 33 10.24 4.07 3.24
C ALA A 33 10.83 5.37 3.81
N GLN A 34 11.82 5.96 3.12
CA GLN A 34 12.36 7.26 3.51
C GLN A 34 11.29 8.37 3.51
N ALA A 35 10.46 8.44 2.46
CA ALA A 35 9.38 9.41 2.39
C ALA A 35 8.34 9.21 3.50
N MET A 36 8.04 7.97 3.89
CA MET A 36 7.17 7.69 5.05
C MET A 36 7.79 8.19 6.35
N VAL A 37 9.09 7.96 6.56
CA VAL A 37 9.82 8.50 7.73
C VAL A 37 9.77 10.03 7.74
N ASP A 38 10.00 10.68 6.60
CA ASP A 38 9.97 12.13 6.50
C ASP A 38 8.56 12.71 6.80
N VAL A 39 7.49 12.04 6.36
CA VAL A 39 6.11 12.40 6.70
C VAL A 39 5.87 12.27 8.20
N VAL A 40 6.24 11.14 8.81
CA VAL A 40 6.09 10.90 10.25
C VAL A 40 6.82 11.97 11.07
N ARG A 41 8.05 12.33 10.66
CA ARG A 41 8.84 13.37 11.30
C ARG A 41 8.23 14.76 11.13
N ALA A 42 7.76 15.09 9.92
CA ALA A 42 7.12 16.38 9.66
C ALA A 42 5.83 16.57 10.47
N LEU A 43 5.13 15.48 10.78
CA LEU A 43 3.93 15.48 11.62
C LEU A 43 4.24 15.48 13.13
N GLY A 44 5.51 15.35 13.52
CA GLY A 44 5.94 15.32 14.92
C GLY A 44 5.41 14.13 15.70
N TRP A 45 5.06 13.03 15.02
CA TRP A 45 4.69 11.79 15.70
C TRP A 45 5.92 11.22 16.38
N SER A 46 5.78 10.60 17.56
CA SER A 46 6.90 10.02 18.31
C SER A 46 6.73 8.51 18.57
N TYR A 47 5.53 7.99 18.32
CA TYR A 47 5.18 6.59 18.42
C TYR A 47 4.41 6.19 17.16
N VAL A 48 4.87 5.12 16.52
CA VAL A 48 4.29 4.60 15.28
C VAL A 48 4.26 3.08 15.33
N SER A 49 3.11 2.50 14.97
CA SER A 49 2.98 1.08 14.71
C SER A 49 3.04 0.80 13.20
N THR A 50 3.68 -0.29 12.80
CA THR A 50 3.78 -0.72 11.39
C THR A 50 2.89 -1.92 11.10
N LEU A 51 2.01 -1.84 10.11
CA LEU A 51 1.35 -3.03 9.55
C LEU A 51 1.99 -3.39 8.21
N ALA A 52 2.06 -4.70 7.92
CA ALA A 52 2.48 -5.25 6.64
C ALA A 52 1.60 -6.45 6.29
N SER A 53 1.39 -6.64 4.99
CA SER A 53 0.88 -7.90 4.45
C SER A 53 2.01 -8.94 4.36
N GLU A 54 1.62 -10.21 4.33
CA GLU A 54 2.55 -11.31 4.08
C GLU A 54 3.13 -11.21 2.66
N GLY A 55 4.44 -11.39 2.55
CA GLY A 55 5.17 -11.41 1.28
C GLY A 55 6.34 -10.43 1.23
N ASN A 56 7.26 -10.68 0.29
CA ASN A 56 8.53 -9.98 0.19
C ASN A 56 8.38 -8.45 0.15
N TYR A 57 7.35 -7.92 -0.51
CA TYR A 57 7.12 -6.48 -0.62
C TYR A 57 6.72 -5.84 0.72
N GLY A 58 5.81 -6.48 1.48
CA GLY A 58 5.36 -5.97 2.77
C GLY A 58 6.47 -6.00 3.82
N GLU A 59 7.18 -7.13 3.91
CA GLU A 59 8.26 -7.35 4.88
C GLU A 59 9.49 -6.49 4.60
N SER A 60 10.03 -6.52 3.37
CA SER A 60 11.20 -5.71 2.98
C SER A 60 10.91 -4.22 3.15
N GLY A 61 9.66 -3.82 2.95
CA GLY A 61 9.21 -2.47 3.10
C GLY A 61 9.13 -1.97 4.54
N VAL A 62 8.68 -2.81 5.47
CA VAL A 62 8.72 -2.50 6.91
C VAL A 62 10.16 -2.50 7.40
N GLU A 63 10.99 -3.44 6.96
CA GLU A 63 12.41 -3.46 7.30
C GLU A 63 13.10 -2.17 6.83
N ALA A 64 12.85 -1.75 5.58
CA ALA A 64 13.36 -0.50 5.04
C ALA A 64 12.88 0.72 5.84
N PHE A 65 11.62 0.74 6.30
CA PHE A 65 11.08 1.81 7.15
C PHE A 65 11.78 1.84 8.52
N VAL A 66 11.90 0.70 9.19
CA VAL A 66 12.57 0.60 10.49
C VAL A 66 14.04 1.01 10.37
N GLN A 67 14.73 0.58 9.31
CA GLN A 67 16.12 0.95 9.06
C GLN A 67 16.27 2.46 8.80
N SER A 68 15.46 3.02 7.89
CA SER A 68 15.47 4.45 7.58
C SER A 68 15.13 5.30 8.82
N SER A 69 14.24 4.80 9.67
CA SER A 69 13.84 5.46 10.90
C SER A 69 14.96 5.46 11.97
N ARG A 70 15.74 4.38 12.07
CA ARG A 70 16.92 4.32 12.94
C ARG A 70 18.01 5.29 12.49
N GLU A 71 18.23 5.40 11.18
CA GLU A 71 19.21 6.31 10.58
C GLU A 71 18.80 7.78 10.74
N ALA A 72 17.50 8.06 10.71
CA ALA A 72 16.95 9.40 10.85
C ALA A 72 17.20 10.03 12.24
N GLY A 73 17.31 9.21 13.29
CA GLY A 73 17.55 9.64 14.67
C GLY A 73 16.34 10.33 15.32
N GLU A 74 16.11 10.00 16.60
CA GLU A 74 15.04 10.49 17.49
C GLU A 74 13.64 9.90 17.23
N GLY A 75 13.27 8.94 18.08
CA GLY A 75 11.92 8.41 18.27
C GLY A 75 11.94 6.92 18.62
N HIS A 76 11.06 6.51 19.54
CA HIS A 76 10.92 5.12 19.92
C HIS A 76 9.84 4.50 19.04
N TRP A 77 10.23 4.07 17.84
CA TRP A 77 9.33 3.48 16.86
C TRP A 77 9.33 1.97 17.05
N GLU A 78 8.32 1.46 17.73
CA GLU A 78 8.10 0.02 17.80
C GLU A 78 7.45 -0.45 16.50
N GLY A 79 8.31 -0.73 15.51
CA GLY A 79 7.95 -1.50 14.34
C GLY A 79 7.62 -2.93 14.75
N THR A 80 6.42 -3.16 15.28
CA THR A 80 5.90 -4.51 15.35
C THR A 80 5.39 -4.85 13.96
N GLY A 81 6.23 -5.44 13.11
CA GLY A 81 5.79 -6.07 11.87
C GLY A 81 4.84 -7.21 12.23
N ARG A 82 3.56 -6.90 12.45
CA ARG A 82 2.55 -7.89 12.77
C ARG A 82 1.80 -8.21 11.50
N ASP A 83 1.94 -9.46 11.11
CA ASP A 83 1.15 -10.08 10.08
C ASP A 83 -0.33 -10.10 10.51
N TRP A 84 -1.16 -9.37 9.79
CA TRP A 84 -2.60 -9.27 10.04
C TRP A 84 -3.31 -10.62 9.89
N GLU A 85 -2.87 -11.48 8.96
CA GLU A 85 -3.47 -12.79 8.75
C GLU A 85 -3.12 -13.74 9.90
N ARG A 86 -1.90 -13.66 10.42
CA ARG A 86 -1.47 -14.39 11.63
C ARG A 86 -2.05 -13.85 12.93
N LEU A 87 -2.46 -12.58 12.97
CA LEU A 87 -3.25 -12.02 14.07
C LEU A 87 -4.70 -12.54 14.08
N GLY A 88 -5.15 -13.26 13.04
CA GLY A 88 -6.51 -13.80 12.98
C GLY A 88 -7.60 -12.73 12.96
N GLY A 89 -7.25 -11.49 12.58
CA GLY A 89 -8.14 -10.33 12.69
C GLY A 89 -8.37 -9.84 14.13
N ASP A 90 -7.60 -10.30 15.10
CA ASP A 90 -7.74 -9.92 16.51
C ASP A 90 -7.01 -8.61 16.82
N TRP A 91 -7.82 -7.59 17.14
CA TRP A 91 -7.36 -6.30 17.60
C TRP A 91 -6.64 -6.34 18.95
N GLU A 92 -6.85 -7.34 19.81
CA GLU A 92 -6.17 -7.38 21.12
C GLU A 92 -4.65 -7.51 20.97
N GLY A 93 -4.17 -8.14 19.89
CA GLY A 93 -2.74 -8.22 19.58
C GLY A 93 -2.10 -6.87 19.26
N LEU A 94 -2.85 -5.94 18.65
CA LEU A 94 -2.42 -4.55 18.39
C LEU A 94 -2.69 -3.66 19.62
N GLY A 95 -3.84 -3.86 20.27
CA GLY A 95 -4.29 -3.16 21.48
C GLY A 95 -3.48 -3.48 22.73
N GLY A 96 -2.70 -4.56 22.76
CA GLY A 96 -1.71 -4.81 23.81
C GLY A 96 -0.65 -3.71 23.93
N ALA A 97 -0.39 -2.96 22.84
CA ALA A 97 0.45 -1.76 22.87
C ALA A 97 -0.33 -0.54 23.43
N GLY A 98 -1.63 -0.42 23.11
CA GLY A 98 -2.50 0.68 23.57
C GLY A 98 -3.03 0.55 25.01
N ARG A 99 -3.10 -0.66 25.58
CA ARG A 99 -3.54 -0.86 26.98
C ARG A 99 -2.45 -0.55 28.01
N GLY A 100 -1.19 -0.36 27.58
CA GLY A 100 -0.05 -0.09 28.46
C GLY A 100 0.22 1.37 28.77
N LEU A 101 -0.38 2.32 28.05
CA LEU A 101 -0.02 3.73 28.17
C LEU A 101 -1.28 4.61 28.17
N GLY A 102 -1.71 5.01 29.36
CA GLY A 102 -2.65 6.11 29.56
C GLY A 102 -2.03 7.46 29.16
N GLY A 103 -1.70 7.63 27.88
CA GLY A 103 -1.11 8.84 27.32
C GLY A 103 -2.06 9.50 26.33
N THR A 104 -2.47 10.72 26.61
CA THR A 104 -3.38 11.59 25.83
C THR A 104 -2.79 12.09 24.49
N GLY A 105 -1.92 11.34 23.82
CA GLY A 105 -1.30 11.73 22.55
C GLY A 105 -2.01 11.09 21.35
N ARG A 106 -2.14 11.81 20.23
CA ARG A 106 -2.53 11.19 18.95
C ARG A 106 -1.44 10.18 18.56
N GLU A 107 -1.80 8.91 18.47
CA GLU A 107 -0.92 7.83 18.00
C GLU A 107 -0.96 7.79 16.46
N GLY A 108 0.20 7.81 15.82
CA GLY A 108 0.32 7.62 14.38
C GLY A 108 0.39 6.13 14.05
N VAL A 109 -0.36 5.65 13.05
CA VAL A 109 -0.24 4.27 12.57
C VAL A 109 0.27 4.31 11.14
N THR A 110 1.46 3.77 10.93
CA THR A 110 2.00 3.58 9.59
C THR A 110 1.55 2.23 9.07
N CYS A 111 0.77 2.21 8.00
CA CYS A 111 0.30 0.96 7.42
C CYS A 111 0.90 0.77 6.04
N ARG A 112 1.79 -0.20 5.94
CA ARG A 112 2.19 -0.75 4.66
C ARG A 112 1.23 -1.90 4.36
N VAL A 113 0.61 -1.91 3.19
CA VAL A 113 -0.34 -2.97 2.84
C VAL A 113 -0.08 -3.44 1.42
N GLU A 114 0.12 -4.73 1.16
CA GLU A 114 -0.21 -5.35 -0.13
C GLU A 114 -0.78 -6.77 0.04
N GLY A 115 -2.10 -6.90 -0.08
CA GLY A 115 -2.73 -8.18 -0.42
C GLY A 115 -2.81 -8.34 -1.95
N ASN A 116 -2.78 -9.59 -2.43
CA ASN A 116 -2.75 -9.97 -3.84
C ASN A 116 -3.70 -9.17 -4.76
N PHE A 117 -3.22 -8.90 -5.97
CA PHE A 117 -4.02 -8.43 -7.11
C PHE A 117 -4.95 -9.52 -7.69
N ASP A 118 -5.13 -10.65 -6.99
CA ASP A 118 -6.13 -11.64 -7.35
C ASP A 118 -7.41 -11.31 -6.59
N GLY A 119 -8.50 -10.99 -7.29
CA GLY A 119 -9.79 -10.59 -6.70
C GLY A 119 -10.50 -11.67 -5.86
N ARG A 120 -9.76 -12.55 -5.18
CA ARG A 120 -10.22 -13.61 -4.26
C ARG A 120 -9.65 -13.46 -2.84
N GLY A 121 -8.59 -12.67 -2.64
CA GLY A 121 -8.08 -12.32 -1.32
C GLY A 121 -8.49 -10.90 -0.94
N GLY A 122 -9.52 -10.76 -0.10
CA GLY A 122 -9.99 -9.45 0.37
C GLY A 122 -8.82 -8.60 0.87
N ASP A 123 -8.76 -7.36 0.39
CA ASP A 123 -7.73 -6.38 0.68
C ASP A 123 -7.37 -6.32 2.18
N ALA A 124 -6.10 -6.55 2.51
CA ALA A 124 -5.66 -6.48 3.91
C ALA A 124 -5.95 -5.10 4.54
N LEU A 125 -5.94 -4.03 3.73
CA LEU A 125 -6.33 -2.68 4.17
C LEU A 125 -7.82 -2.60 4.54
N GLY A 126 -8.72 -3.04 3.66
CA GLY A 126 -10.15 -3.02 3.90
C GLY A 126 -10.51 -3.77 5.19
N ARG A 127 -9.90 -4.92 5.43
CA ARG A 127 -10.10 -5.68 6.68
C ARG A 127 -9.62 -4.93 7.93
N VAL A 128 -8.47 -4.24 7.85
CA VAL A 128 -7.96 -3.44 8.98
C VAL A 128 -8.88 -2.25 9.27
N LEU A 129 -9.34 -1.56 8.23
CA LEU A 129 -10.27 -0.42 8.35
C LEU A 129 -11.66 -0.85 8.84
N GLU A 130 -12.17 -1.98 8.34
CA GLU A 130 -13.42 -2.58 8.81
C GLU A 130 -13.31 -2.95 10.28
N ALA A 131 -12.22 -3.60 10.67
CA ALA A 131 -12.00 -3.97 12.06
C ALA A 131 -11.89 -2.73 12.97
N ALA A 132 -11.21 -1.65 12.53
CA ALA A 132 -11.15 -0.39 13.28
C ALA A 132 -12.55 0.22 13.48
N THR A 133 -13.39 0.13 12.44
CA THR A 133 -14.79 0.58 12.47
C THR A 133 -15.61 -0.25 13.46
N LEU A 134 -15.48 -1.57 13.43
CA LEU A 134 -16.16 -2.50 14.34
C LEU A 134 -15.75 -2.29 15.80
N ALA A 135 -14.50 -1.91 16.05
CA ALA A 135 -13.99 -1.57 17.37
C ALA A 135 -14.40 -0.16 17.85
N ASN A 136 -15.12 0.61 17.03
CA ASN A 136 -15.47 2.01 17.28
C ASN A 136 -14.24 2.91 17.53
N LEU A 137 -13.13 2.60 16.84
CA LEU A 137 -11.86 3.33 16.89
C LEU A 137 -11.67 4.22 15.65
N SER A 138 -12.73 4.49 14.90
CA SER A 138 -12.70 5.43 13.77
C SER A 138 -12.22 6.80 14.23
N GLY A 139 -11.22 7.38 13.55
CA GLY A 139 -10.61 8.65 13.92
C GLY A 139 -9.62 8.63 15.09
N HIS A 140 -9.42 7.48 15.75
CA HIS A 140 -8.36 7.33 16.76
C HIS A 140 -6.97 7.18 16.14
N PHE A 141 -6.89 6.60 14.94
CA PHE A 141 -5.64 6.38 14.22
C PHE A 141 -5.51 7.33 13.03
N ALA A 142 -4.28 7.78 12.80
CA ALA A 142 -3.90 8.42 11.54
C ALA A 142 -3.12 7.42 10.69
N TRP A 143 -3.52 7.24 9.44
CA TRP A 143 -2.93 6.23 8.55
C TRP A 143 -1.90 6.84 7.60
N VAL A 144 -0.74 6.20 7.48
CA VAL A 144 0.23 6.46 6.39
C VAL A 144 0.34 5.23 5.51
N GLY A 145 -0.18 5.32 4.28
CA GLY A 145 -0.26 4.24 3.31
C GLY A 145 0.86 4.23 2.26
N SER A 146 1.26 3.04 1.82
CA SER A 146 2.11 2.84 0.64
C SER A 146 1.37 3.09 -0.68
N ASP A 147 2.09 2.96 -1.79
CA ASP A 147 1.61 3.19 -3.17
C ASP A 147 0.64 2.12 -3.68
N SER A 148 0.60 0.99 -3.00
CA SER A 148 -0.44 -0.02 -3.10
C SER A 148 -1.85 0.49 -2.80
N TRP A 149 -2.01 1.37 -1.80
CA TRP A 149 -3.24 2.15 -1.58
C TRP A 149 -3.24 3.34 -2.53
N GLY A 150 -2.21 4.20 -2.45
CA GLY A 150 -2.04 5.34 -3.33
C GLY A 150 -3.33 6.15 -3.51
N ALA A 151 -3.85 6.21 -4.75
CA ALA A 151 -5.09 6.91 -5.09
C ALA A 151 -6.29 5.97 -5.36
N LYS A 152 -6.21 4.69 -4.97
CA LYS A 152 -7.28 3.71 -5.20
C LYS A 152 -8.44 3.96 -4.24
N MET A 153 -9.67 3.98 -4.78
CA MET A 153 -10.90 4.09 -3.97
C MET A 153 -11.50 2.76 -3.55
N ALA A 154 -11.23 1.69 -4.31
CA ALA A 154 -11.76 0.37 -4.00
C ALA A 154 -11.50 -0.09 -2.54
N PRO A 155 -10.30 0.12 -1.95
CA PRO A 155 -10.03 -0.37 -0.59
C PRO A 155 -10.71 0.39 0.55
N VAL A 156 -11.29 1.56 0.27
CA VAL A 156 -11.89 2.44 1.28
C VAL A 156 -13.39 2.60 1.09
N GLN A 157 -13.96 1.96 0.07
CA GLN A 157 -15.37 2.09 -0.27
C GLN A 157 -16.23 1.52 0.88
N GLY A 158 -17.03 2.38 1.50
CA GLY A 158 -17.84 2.05 2.69
C GLY A 158 -17.09 2.12 4.02
N LEU A 159 -15.80 2.46 4.02
CA LEU A 159 -14.92 2.57 5.19
C LEU A 159 -14.27 3.97 5.28
N GLU A 160 -14.91 4.97 4.66
CA GLU A 160 -14.35 6.31 4.48
C GLU A 160 -14.10 7.03 5.82
N GLU A 161 -14.97 6.82 6.81
CA GLU A 161 -14.81 7.39 8.15
C GLU A 161 -13.57 6.85 8.88
N ALA A 162 -13.25 5.56 8.70
CA ALA A 162 -12.05 4.96 9.28
C ALA A 162 -10.79 5.40 8.54
N ALA A 163 -10.87 5.58 7.22
CA ALA A 163 -9.77 6.04 6.37
C ALA A 163 -9.58 7.58 6.37
N HIS A 164 -10.46 8.32 7.05
CA HIS A 164 -10.47 9.77 6.98
C HIS A 164 -9.16 10.39 7.47
N GLY A 165 -8.57 11.28 6.66
CA GLY A 165 -7.30 11.94 6.97
C GLY A 165 -6.06 11.08 6.71
N ALA A 166 -6.20 9.91 6.08
CA ALA A 166 -5.07 9.09 5.66
C ALA A 166 -4.17 9.84 4.65
N ILE A 167 -2.87 9.64 4.81
CA ILE A 167 -1.84 10.15 3.90
C ILE A 167 -1.27 8.95 3.14
N THR A 168 -1.32 8.97 1.82
CA THR A 168 -0.76 7.89 1.00
C THR A 168 0.38 8.41 0.14
N ILE A 169 1.36 7.55 -0.11
CA ILE A 169 2.49 7.86 -0.99
C ILE A 169 2.23 7.24 -2.35
N LEU A 170 2.59 7.94 -3.42
CA LEU A 170 2.46 7.42 -4.77
C LEU A 170 3.62 7.89 -5.63
N PRO A 171 4.26 7.01 -6.43
CA PRO A 171 5.17 7.43 -7.47
C PRO A 171 4.49 8.45 -8.39
N LYS A 172 5.24 9.47 -8.81
CA LYS A 172 4.72 10.50 -9.71
C LYS A 172 4.23 9.85 -11.00
N ARG A 173 2.96 10.09 -11.32
CA ARG A 173 2.34 9.68 -12.59
C ARG A 173 2.02 10.91 -13.42
N ALA A 174 2.06 10.75 -14.74
CA ALA A 174 1.59 11.75 -15.69
C ALA A 174 0.57 11.08 -16.63
N SER A 175 -0.52 11.78 -16.93
CA SER A 175 -1.40 11.35 -18.02
C SER A 175 -0.63 11.49 -19.34
N VAL A 176 -0.89 10.55 -20.25
CA VAL A 176 -0.39 10.56 -21.62
C VAL A 176 -1.60 10.83 -22.51
N PRO A 177 -1.87 12.08 -22.94
CA PRO A 177 -3.13 12.43 -23.61
C PRO A 177 -3.41 11.59 -24.86
N GLY A 178 -2.38 11.26 -25.65
CA GLY A 178 -2.54 10.41 -26.83
C GLY A 178 -2.93 8.96 -26.51
N PHE A 179 -2.63 8.47 -25.30
CA PHE A 179 -3.11 7.16 -24.86
C PHE A 179 -4.60 7.20 -24.54
N ASP A 180 -5.08 8.27 -23.90
CA ASP A 180 -6.50 8.44 -23.57
C ASP A 180 -7.34 8.50 -24.86
N GLU A 181 -6.91 9.27 -25.86
CA GLU A 181 -7.53 9.31 -27.20
C GLU A 181 -7.51 7.94 -27.88
N TYR A 182 -6.37 7.25 -27.88
CA TYR A 182 -6.23 5.92 -28.48
C TYR A 182 -7.15 4.89 -27.84
N PHE A 183 -7.19 4.87 -26.50
CA PHE A 183 -7.93 3.89 -25.71
C PHE A 183 -9.44 4.11 -25.82
N THR A 184 -9.90 5.35 -25.69
CA THR A 184 -11.33 5.70 -25.80
C THR A 184 -11.88 5.54 -27.22
N SER A 185 -11.03 5.58 -28.26
CA SER A 185 -11.46 5.31 -29.63
C SER A 185 -11.59 3.82 -29.95
N ARG A 186 -11.25 2.90 -29.02
CA ARG A 186 -11.32 1.45 -29.29
C ARG A 186 -12.76 0.95 -29.19
N SER A 187 -13.13 0.05 -30.09
CA SER A 187 -14.41 -0.66 -30.10
C SER A 187 -14.21 -2.14 -30.44
N LEU A 188 -15.22 -2.96 -30.16
CA LEU A 188 -15.20 -4.40 -30.47
C LEU A 188 -14.97 -4.67 -31.97
N GLU A 189 -15.40 -3.77 -32.84
CA GLU A 189 -15.22 -3.88 -34.28
C GLU A 189 -13.78 -3.59 -34.72
N ASN A 190 -13.13 -2.64 -34.03
CA ASN A 190 -11.85 -2.06 -34.45
C ASN A 190 -10.61 -2.59 -33.69
N ASN A 191 -10.81 -3.36 -32.62
CA ASN A 191 -9.72 -3.89 -31.78
C ASN A 191 -9.59 -5.41 -31.86
N ARG A 192 -9.17 -5.93 -33.02
CA ARG A 192 -9.01 -7.38 -33.24
C ARG A 192 -7.67 -7.96 -32.78
N ARG A 193 -6.72 -7.09 -32.40
CA ARG A 193 -5.37 -7.51 -32.00
C ARG A 193 -5.34 -8.03 -30.56
N ASN A 194 -6.14 -7.44 -29.68
CA ASN A 194 -6.21 -7.84 -28.28
C ASN A 194 -7.28 -8.92 -28.09
N LEU A 195 -6.84 -10.15 -27.83
CA LEU A 195 -7.70 -11.31 -27.64
C LEU A 195 -8.58 -11.21 -26.39
N TRP A 196 -8.14 -10.45 -25.38
CA TRP A 196 -8.87 -10.24 -24.12
C TRP A 196 -9.80 -9.03 -24.16
N PHE A 197 -9.86 -8.29 -25.28
CA PHE A 197 -10.67 -7.07 -25.34
C PHE A 197 -12.18 -7.35 -25.21
N HIS A 198 -12.62 -8.52 -25.66
CA HIS A 198 -14.02 -8.94 -25.55
C HIS A 198 -14.39 -9.22 -24.08
N GLU A 199 -13.55 -9.98 -23.38
CA GLU A 199 -13.70 -10.28 -21.95
C GLU A 199 -13.67 -9.00 -21.11
N PHE A 200 -12.71 -8.11 -21.38
CA PHE A 200 -12.65 -6.79 -20.76
C PHE A 200 -13.95 -5.98 -20.97
N TRP A 201 -14.51 -6.00 -22.18
CA TRP A 201 -15.73 -5.25 -22.49
C TRP A 201 -16.95 -5.83 -21.77
N GLU A 202 -17.08 -7.15 -21.71
CA GLU A 202 -18.16 -7.82 -20.97
C GLU A 202 -18.10 -7.52 -19.47
N ASP A 203 -16.90 -7.53 -18.88
CA ASP A 203 -16.68 -7.24 -17.46
C ASP A 203 -16.94 -5.75 -17.12
N ASP A 204 -16.36 -4.82 -17.88
CA ASP A 204 -16.45 -3.38 -17.62
C ASP A 204 -17.88 -2.83 -17.83
N PHE A 205 -18.58 -3.31 -18.86
CA PHE A 205 -19.94 -2.89 -19.17
C PHE A 205 -21.03 -3.81 -18.58
N ASN A 206 -20.64 -4.84 -17.84
CA ASN A 206 -21.53 -5.84 -17.24
C ASN A 206 -22.57 -6.38 -18.25
N CYS A 207 -22.11 -6.72 -19.45
CA CYS A 207 -22.92 -7.19 -20.56
C CYS A 207 -22.39 -8.52 -21.12
N ARG A 208 -23.16 -9.15 -22.01
CA ARG A 208 -22.72 -10.35 -22.73
C ARG A 208 -22.83 -10.12 -24.23
N LEU A 209 -21.74 -10.42 -24.94
CA LEU A 209 -21.56 -10.16 -26.36
C LEU A 209 -21.87 -11.41 -27.22
#